data_AF-U1QCM7-F1
#
_entry.id   AF-U1QCM7-F1
#
_cell.length_a   1.000
_cell.length_b   1.000
_cell.length_c   1.000
_cell.angle_alpha   90.00
_cell.angle_beta   90.00
_cell.angle_gamma   90.00
#
_symmetry.space_group_name_H-M   'P 1'
#
loop_
_entity.id
_entity.type
_entity.pdbx_description
1 polymer ?
#
loop_
_entity_poly.entity_id
_entity_poly.type
_entity_poly.pdbx_seq_one_letter_code
_entity_poly.pdbx_strand_id
1 'polypeptide(L)'
;MAYQILAGHDPGDEATRVRREAQEAAVAALAEVVGGSRGHRDDFALWGYLGFLDDACLRWVRAGCPDDQRHSLVDAALGCLGAALGDWRK
;
A
#
# COMPACT_ATOMS: atom_id res chain seq x y z
N MET A 1 41.74 15.05 0.18
CA MET A 1 40.42 15.71 0.10
C MET A 1 39.65 15.11 -1.09
N ALA A 2 39.17 13.87 -0.97
CA ALA A 2 38.52 13.11 -2.06
C ALA A 2 37.16 12.52 -1.63
N TYR A 3 36.54 13.10 -0.60
CA TYR A 3 35.26 12.67 -0.04
C TYR A 3 34.18 13.74 -0.28
N GLN A 4 34.15 14.30 -1.49
CA GLN A 4 33.13 15.28 -1.89
C GLN A 4 32.48 14.95 -3.25
N ILE A 5 32.91 13.90 -3.95
CA ILE A 5 32.39 13.55 -5.29
C ILE A 5 31.27 12.50 -5.27
N LEU A 6 30.91 11.92 -4.12
CA LEU A 6 29.76 11.01 -3.99
C LEU A 6 28.47 11.67 -3.46
N ALA A 7 28.48 12.99 -3.18
CA ALA A 7 27.40 13.66 -2.45
C ALA A 7 26.30 14.28 -3.35
N GLY A 8 25.98 13.67 -4.51
CA GLY A 8 25.00 14.25 -5.45
C GLY A 8 23.73 13.45 -5.67
N HIS A 9 23.75 12.14 -5.45
CA HIS A 9 22.63 11.25 -5.78
C HIS A 9 22.79 9.93 -5.04
N ASP A 10 22.20 9.82 -3.85
CA ASP A 10 22.10 8.53 -3.16
C ASP A 10 21.02 7.70 -3.88
N PRO A 11 21.35 6.54 -4.47
CA PRO A 11 20.34 5.64 -5.04
C PRO A 11 19.24 5.26 -4.04
N GLY A 12 19.53 5.34 -2.73
CA GLY A 12 18.55 5.17 -1.65
C GLY A 12 17.48 6.25 -1.63
N ASP A 13 17.83 7.52 -1.87
CA ASP A 13 16.89 8.65 -1.89
C ASP A 13 15.95 8.53 -3.10
N GLU A 14 16.49 8.15 -4.25
CA GLU A 14 15.71 7.94 -5.47
C GLU A 14 14.74 6.76 -5.34
N ALA A 15 15.21 5.62 -4.83
CA ALA A 15 14.36 4.45 -4.60
C ALA A 15 13.25 4.76 -3.58
N THR A 16 13.55 5.56 -2.56
CA THR A 16 12.56 6.03 -1.57
C THR A 16 11.53 6.94 -2.23
N ARG A 17 11.96 7.88 -3.07
CA ARG A 17 11.05 8.78 -3.80
C ARG A 17 10.12 8.01 -4.73
N VAL A 18 10.64 7.09 -5.54
CA VAL A 18 9.85 6.28 -6.48
C VAL A 18 8.80 5.44 -5.72
N ARG A 19 9.17 4.82 -4.59
CA ARG A 19 8.20 4.07 -3.78
C ARG A 19 7.14 4.98 -3.20
N ARG A 20 7.52 6.17 -2.74
CA ARG A 20 6.58 7.15 -2.20
C ARG A 20 5.57 7.60 -3.25
N GLU A 21 6.04 7.96 -4.44
CA GLU A 21 5.18 8.34 -5.58
C GLU A 21 4.23 7.20 -5.97
N ALA A 22 4.72 5.96 -6.01
CA ALA A 22 3.89 4.79 -6.29
C ALA A 22 2.81 4.56 -5.22
N GLN A 23 3.13 4.74 -3.94
CA GLN A 23 2.16 4.64 -2.86
C GLN A 23 1.09 5.75 -2.96
N GLU A 24 1.50 6.98 -3.26
CA GLU A 24 0.57 8.10 -3.44
C GLU A 24 -0.40 7.84 -4.61
N ALA A 25 0.12 7.35 -5.74
CA ALA A 25 -0.71 6.95 -6.87
C ALA A 25 -1.66 5.79 -6.53
N ALA A 26 -1.20 4.80 -5.76
CA ALA A 26 -2.03 3.68 -5.32
C ALA A 26 -3.15 4.13 -4.37
N VAL A 27 -2.86 5.02 -3.42
CA VAL A 27 -3.88 5.60 -2.52
C VAL A 27 -4.90 6.39 -3.32
N ALA A 28 -4.47 7.22 -4.28
CA ALA A 28 -5.39 7.98 -5.13
C ALA A 28 -6.31 7.05 -5.94
N ALA A 29 -5.75 6.01 -6.57
CA ALA A 29 -6.54 5.03 -7.31
C ALA A 29 -7.53 4.27 -6.42
N LEU A 30 -7.10 3.88 -5.22
CA LEU A 30 -7.97 3.18 -4.27
C LEU A 30 -9.09 4.10 -3.77
N ALA A 31 -8.78 5.36 -3.47
CA ALA A 31 -9.76 6.37 -3.07
C ALA A 31 -10.88 6.46 -4.11
N GLU A 32 -10.54 6.55 -5.40
CA GLU A 32 -11.53 6.59 -6.49
C GLU A 32 -12.42 5.33 -6.52
N VAL A 33 -11.83 4.14 -6.35
CA VAL A 33 -12.58 2.87 -6.31
C VAL A 33 -13.58 2.84 -5.15
N VAL A 34 -13.23 3.46 -4.01
CA VAL A 34 -14.08 3.47 -2.81
C VAL A 34 -15.03 4.67 -2.72
N GLY A 35 -15.11 5.50 -3.75
CA GLY A 35 -16.00 6.67 -3.81
C GLY A 35 -15.43 7.93 -3.15
N GLY A 36 -14.11 8.02 -3.03
CA GLY A 36 -13.37 9.14 -2.47
C GLY A 36 -12.95 8.95 -1.00
N SER A 37 -12.07 9.83 -0.53
CA SER A 37 -11.74 9.99 0.90
C SER A 37 -12.60 11.10 1.51
N ARG A 38 -13.28 10.80 2.62
CA ARG A 38 -14.16 11.77 3.33
C ARG A 38 -13.48 12.44 4.52
N GLY A 39 -12.17 12.29 4.65
CA GLY A 39 -11.36 12.95 5.68
C GLY A 39 -10.29 12.04 6.27
N HIS A 40 -9.64 12.51 7.33
CA HIS A 40 -8.43 11.88 7.85
C HIS A 40 -8.57 10.40 8.24
N ARG A 41 -9.75 9.96 8.69
CA ARG A 41 -9.98 8.54 8.98
C ARG A 41 -9.84 7.68 7.72
N ASP A 42 -10.42 8.13 6.61
CA ASP A 42 -10.35 7.42 5.33
C ASP A 42 -8.90 7.47 4.80
N ASP A 43 -8.20 8.59 4.96
CA ASP A 43 -6.78 8.68 4.60
C ASP A 43 -5.94 7.63 5.36
N PHE A 44 -6.07 7.57 6.69
CA PHE A 44 -5.36 6.55 7.48
C PHE A 44 -5.76 5.13 7.10
N ALA A 45 -7.03 4.89 6.75
CA ALA A 45 -7.49 3.59 6.29
C ALA A 45 -6.86 3.19 4.95
N LEU A 46 -6.82 4.10 3.97
CA LEU A 46 -6.26 3.86 2.65
C LEU A 46 -4.74 3.63 2.71
N TRP A 47 -4.02 4.50 3.43
CA TRP A 47 -2.58 4.38 3.62
C TRP A 47 -2.21 3.11 4.40
N GLY A 48 -2.95 2.80 5.48
CA GLY A 48 -2.72 1.60 6.27
C GLY A 48 -3.04 0.31 5.51
N TYR A 49 -4.08 0.33 4.68
CA TYR A 49 -4.48 -0.81 3.85
C TYR A 49 -3.38 -1.23 2.88
N LEU A 50 -2.65 -0.30 2.25
CA LEU A 50 -1.53 -0.65 1.37
C LEU A 50 -0.46 -1.46 2.10
N GLY A 51 -0.11 -1.08 3.33
CA GLY A 51 0.83 -1.84 4.15
C GLY A 51 0.33 -3.24 4.50
N PHE A 52 -0.96 -3.38 4.81
CA PHE A 52 -1.58 -4.70 5.02
C PHE A 52 -1.55 -5.56 3.75
N LEU A 53 -1.95 -4.98 2.61
CA LEU A 53 -2.04 -5.68 1.33
C LEU A 53 -0.66 -6.16 0.87
N ASP A 54 0.37 -5.32 0.99
CA ASP A 54 1.75 -5.66 0.65
C ASP A 54 2.25 -6.83 1.50
N ASP A 55 2.07 -6.78 2.82
CA ASP A 55 2.55 -7.84 3.73
C ASP A 55 1.78 -9.15 3.54
N ALA A 56 0.46 -9.09 3.35
CA ALA A 56 -0.37 -10.26 3.09
C ALA A 56 -0.02 -10.93 1.75
N CYS A 57 0.16 -10.14 0.69
CA CYS A 57 0.61 -10.64 -0.61
C CYS A 57 2.04 -11.22 -0.51
N LEU A 58 2.95 -10.53 0.18
CA LEU A 58 4.32 -11.01 0.35
C LEU A 58 4.36 -12.35 1.10
N ARG A 59 3.53 -12.51 2.12
CA ARG A 59 3.38 -13.79 2.84
C ARG A 59 2.89 -14.91 1.92
N TRP A 60 1.90 -14.65 1.08
CA TRP A 60 1.37 -15.61 0.11
C TRP A 60 2.40 -15.98 -0.96
N VAL A 61 3.13 -14.98 -1.49
CA VAL A 61 4.23 -15.18 -2.44
C VAL A 61 5.35 -16.04 -1.83
N ARG A 62 5.74 -15.75 -0.58
CA ARG A 62 6.75 -16.55 0.13
C ARG A 62 6.32 -17.99 0.36
N ALA A 63 5.02 -18.26 0.41
CA ALA A 63 4.46 -19.61 0.49
C ALA A 63 4.38 -20.33 -0.87
N GLY A 64 4.76 -19.68 -1.97
CA GLY A 64 4.70 -20.25 -3.32
C GLY A 64 3.38 -20.02 -4.04
N CYS A 65 2.60 -19.01 -3.63
CA CYS A 65 1.30 -18.65 -4.21
C CYS A 65 0.31 -19.83 -4.29
N PRO A 66 0.07 -20.59 -3.22
CA PRO A 66 -0.82 -21.75 -3.29
C PRO A 66 -2.27 -21.30 -3.54
N ASP A 67 -2.95 -21.97 -4.49
CA ASP A 67 -4.28 -21.59 -4.97
C ASP A 67 -5.36 -21.67 -3.89
N ASP A 68 -5.22 -22.59 -2.94
CA ASP A 68 -6.14 -22.78 -1.82
C ASP A 68 -6.15 -21.60 -0.82
N GLN A 69 -5.08 -20.79 -0.79
CA GLN A 69 -5.00 -19.59 0.04
C GLN A 69 -5.51 -18.33 -0.65
N ARG A 70 -5.68 -18.35 -1.99
CA ARG A 70 -6.01 -17.14 -2.76
C ARG A 70 -7.30 -16.49 -2.29
N HIS A 71 -8.36 -17.28 -2.04
CA HIS A 71 -9.62 -16.74 -1.54
C HIS A 71 -9.47 -16.17 -0.13
N SER A 72 -8.80 -16.87 0.77
CA SER A 72 -8.53 -16.38 2.14
C SER A 72 -7.76 -15.06 2.15
N LEU A 73 -6.80 -14.89 1.24
CA LEU A 73 -6.06 -13.63 1.07
C LEU A 73 -6.99 -12.49 0.63
N VAL A 74 -7.84 -12.74 -0.37
CA VAL A 74 -8.81 -11.76 -0.87
C VAL A 74 -9.80 -11.37 0.23
N ASP A 75 -10.35 -12.34 0.96
CA ASP A 75 -11.29 -12.10 2.05
C ASP A 75 -10.65 -11.28 3.18
N ALA A 76 -9.41 -11.60 3.56
CA ALA A 76 -8.67 -10.84 4.56
C ALA A 76 -8.40 -9.39 4.12
N ALA A 77 -8.01 -9.19 2.86
CA ALA A 77 -7.77 -7.85 2.30
C ALA A 77 -9.04 -7.01 2.25
N LEU A 78 -10.15 -7.57 1.75
CA LEU A 78 -11.44 -6.88 1.71
C LEU A 78 -11.99 -6.61 3.11
N GLY A 79 -11.85 -7.56 4.04
CA GLY A 79 -12.25 -7.40 5.43
C GLY A 79 -11.48 -6.28 6.14
N CYS A 80 -10.15 -6.21 5.93
CA CYS A 80 -9.31 -5.15 6.46
C CYS A 80 -9.75 -3.76 5.96
N LEU A 81 -9.89 -3.62 4.64
CA LEU A 81 -10.30 -2.35 4.02
C LEU A 81 -11.70 -1.92 4.47
N GLY A 82 -12.66 -2.85 4.42
CA GLY A 82 -14.05 -2.60 4.79
C GLY A 82 -14.19 -2.18 6.25
N ALA A 83 -13.50 -2.87 7.16
CA ALA A 83 -13.51 -2.53 8.58
C ALA A 83 -12.88 -1.15 8.85
N ALA A 84 -11.77 -0.84 8.19
CA ALA A 84 -11.08 0.44 8.34
C ALA A 84 -11.94 1.61 7.84
N LEU A 85 -12.62 1.44 6.70
CA LEU A 85 -13.48 2.47 6.10
C LEU A 85 -14.88 2.57 6.75
N GLY A 86 -15.44 1.50 7.29
CA GLY A 86 -16.78 1.50 7.90
C GLY A 86 -17.93 1.57 6.86
N ASP A 87 -18.90 2.47 7.02
CA ASP A 87 -20.01 2.64 6.06
C ASP A 87 -19.59 3.49 4.85
N TRP A 88 -18.68 2.99 4.01
CA TRP A 88 -18.09 3.77 2.92
C TRP A 88 -18.99 3.94 1.69
N ARG A 89 -20.11 3.21 1.60
CA ARG A 89 -21.01 3.27 0.43
C ARG A 89 -22.30 4.08 0.64
N LYS A 90 -22.33 4.96 1.65
CA LYS A 90 -23.43 5.91 1.86
C LYS A 90 -23.42 7.04 0.84
#